data_AF-A0ABD6CVK5-F1
#
_entry.id   AF-A0ABD6CVK5-F1
#
_cell.length_a   1.000
_cell.length_b   1.000
_cell.length_c   1.000
_cell.angle_alpha   90.00
_cell.angle_beta   90.00
_cell.angle_gamma   90.00
#
_symmetry.space_group_name_H-M   'P 1'
#
loop_
_entity.id
_entity.type
_entity.pdbx_description
1 polymer ?
#
loop_
_entity_poly.entity_id
_entity_poly.type
_entity_poly.pdbx_seq_one_letter_code
_entity_poly.pdbx_strand_id
1 'polypeptide(L)'
;MDDVSRRTALRAGVGAAVGLGAGVRTGRAATTGGDDPTVATRNCYLGADLFRLLGAAAEGPDAVRETAGDLLAAVDRSRVPARLDAIAAELARAEPDLVGIQEAALIRTGPPGGDATEVRYDFRETLLARLAARDHPYRVVAATNGADLAVPATVAGETRTVRLTDRDLLLARAPVETSAATADTFDATLSLSRDGREVTVERGYAVADATVGGRRLTVCTTHLESASAETRTAQAAELMEMLADRPDPVVLVGDINSGPDASAAAYDRLTASFTDAGDAGATCCHAADLRNPDASLDSRVDHVLVRGDLRARDVRRVGADPAARVAGDGDRLWPSDHAGLVATLSPKEKTPTPTATDTPEPTETETDTAAADTDTPTASTGAGFGVPAALAALIGGWLAARDDD
;
A
#
# COMPACT_ATOMS: atom_id res chain seq x y z
N MET A 1 -24.05 -66.18 -23.10
CA MET A 1 -25.02 -65.61 -22.17
C MET A 1 -24.68 -64.17 -21.91
N ASP A 2 -25.04 -63.18 -22.70
CA ASP A 2 -25.50 -62.98 -24.09
C ASP A 2 -25.55 -61.44 -24.15
N ASP A 3 -24.68 -60.79 -24.93
CA ASP A 3 -25.01 -60.13 -26.21
C ASP A 3 -26.19 -59.14 -26.06
N VAL A 4 -26.05 -57.82 -26.29
CA VAL A 4 -26.12 -57.12 -27.59
C VAL A 4 -25.89 -55.62 -27.24
N SER A 5 -24.94 -54.81 -27.75
CA SER A 5 -24.40 -54.50 -29.08
C SER A 5 -25.25 -53.54 -29.94
N ARG A 6 -24.65 -52.37 -30.24
CA ARG A 6 -24.78 -51.53 -31.47
C ARG A 6 -26.05 -50.66 -31.67
N ARG A 7 -26.07 -49.53 -32.40
CA ARG A 7 -25.14 -48.54 -33.03
C ARG A 7 -26.02 -47.65 -33.93
N THR A 8 -25.56 -46.43 -34.30
CA THR A 8 -25.97 -45.64 -35.52
C THR A 8 -27.28 -44.83 -35.40
N ALA A 9 -27.46 -43.60 -35.93
CA ALA A 9 -26.90 -42.95 -37.13
C ALA A 9 -27.05 -41.42 -37.12
N LEU A 10 -26.14 -40.73 -37.84
CA LEU A 10 -26.28 -39.38 -38.41
C LEU A 10 -27.57 -39.22 -39.24
N ARG A 11 -28.17 -38.02 -39.25
CA ARG A 11 -28.68 -37.39 -40.48
C ARG A 11 -28.51 -35.87 -40.47
N ALA A 12 -27.90 -35.41 -41.57
CA ALA A 12 -27.79 -34.04 -42.00
C ALA A 12 -29.15 -33.46 -42.43
N GLY A 13 -29.33 -32.16 -42.21
CA GLY A 13 -30.36 -31.35 -42.85
C GLY A 13 -29.69 -30.11 -43.43
N VAL A 14 -29.45 -30.14 -44.74
CA VAL A 14 -29.06 -28.99 -45.56
C VAL A 14 -30.32 -28.16 -45.81
N GLY A 15 -30.26 -26.87 -45.49
CA GLY A 15 -31.24 -25.87 -45.89
C GLY A 15 -30.51 -24.60 -46.33
N ALA A 16 -30.28 -24.47 -47.63
CA ALA A 16 -29.72 -23.28 -48.24
C ALA A 16 -30.79 -22.19 -48.38
N ALA A 17 -30.48 -20.97 -47.97
CA ALA A 17 -31.11 -19.77 -48.48
C ALA A 17 -30.03 -18.73 -48.79
N VAL A 18 -29.99 -18.39 -50.07
CA VAL A 18 -29.10 -17.44 -50.73
C VAL A 18 -29.53 -16.01 -50.38
N GLY A 19 -28.57 -15.17 -50.00
CA GLY A 19 -28.73 -13.71 -49.92
C GLY A 19 -27.38 -13.04 -50.20
N LEU A 20 -27.23 -12.49 -51.41
CA LEU A 20 -26.06 -11.75 -51.85
C LEU A 20 -25.89 -10.43 -51.07
N GLY A 21 -24.65 -10.10 -50.69
CA GLY A 21 -24.33 -8.78 -50.15
C GLY A 21 -22.85 -8.57 -49.78
N ALA A 22 -22.04 -8.29 -50.79
CA ALA A 22 -20.83 -7.45 -50.77
C ALA A 22 -19.83 -7.52 -49.59
N GLY A 23 -18.61 -8.01 -49.90
CA GLY A 23 -17.36 -7.41 -49.43
C GLY A 23 -16.78 -7.94 -48.11
N VAL A 24 -16.13 -9.11 -48.16
CA VAL A 24 -15.13 -9.45 -47.13
C VAL A 24 -13.90 -8.57 -47.37
N ARG A 25 -13.87 -7.41 -46.70
CA ARG A 25 -12.59 -6.78 -46.36
C ARG A 25 -12.02 -7.66 -45.26
N THR A 26 -10.91 -8.36 -45.53
CA THR A 26 -10.02 -8.85 -44.49
C THR A 26 -9.42 -7.64 -43.79
N GLY A 27 -10.21 -7.03 -42.91
CA GLY A 27 -9.71 -6.10 -41.93
C GLY A 27 -8.80 -6.89 -41.03
N ARG A 28 -7.49 -6.67 -41.16
CA ARG A 28 -6.56 -6.86 -40.05
C ARG A 28 -7.22 -6.14 -38.88
N ALA A 29 -7.75 -6.89 -37.93
CA ALA A 29 -8.24 -6.32 -36.69
C ALA A 29 -7.07 -5.52 -36.14
N ALA A 30 -7.18 -4.19 -36.20
CA ALA A 30 -6.39 -3.34 -35.34
C ALA A 30 -6.65 -3.88 -33.94
N THR A 31 -5.61 -4.35 -33.27
CA THR A 31 -5.65 -4.72 -31.87
C THR A 31 -6.20 -3.52 -31.12
N THR A 32 -7.49 -3.55 -30.81
CA THR A 32 -8.13 -2.59 -29.91
C THR A 32 -7.33 -2.61 -28.62
N GLY A 33 -6.89 -1.43 -28.18
CA GLY A 33 -5.91 -1.26 -27.10
C GLY A 33 -6.22 -2.14 -25.90
N GLY A 34 -5.19 -2.80 -25.37
CA GLY A 34 -5.34 -3.57 -24.15
C GLY A 34 -5.73 -2.65 -22.99
N ASP A 35 -6.45 -3.23 -22.03
CA ASP A 35 -7.06 -2.51 -20.92
C ASP A 35 -6.04 -1.61 -20.18
N ASP A 36 -6.49 -0.43 -19.76
CA ASP A 36 -5.67 0.51 -19.00
C ASP A 36 -5.30 -0.08 -17.62
N PRO A 37 -3.99 -0.12 -17.25
CA PRO A 37 -3.58 -0.65 -15.96
C PRO A 37 -4.26 0.10 -14.82
N THR A 38 -4.87 -0.64 -13.90
CA THR A 38 -5.39 -0.10 -12.65
C THR A 38 -4.48 -0.51 -11.50
N VAL A 39 -4.01 0.46 -10.74
CA VAL A 39 -3.13 0.25 -9.58
C VAL A 39 -3.79 0.76 -8.31
N ALA A 40 -3.39 0.22 -7.16
CA ALA A 40 -3.86 0.71 -5.87
C ALA A 40 -2.77 0.71 -4.79
N THR A 41 -2.96 1.54 -3.77
CA THR A 41 -2.21 1.49 -2.51
C THR A 41 -3.16 1.41 -1.32
N ARG A 42 -2.80 0.63 -0.30
CA ARG A 42 -3.58 0.47 0.92
C ARG A 42 -2.71 0.12 2.13
N ASN A 43 -2.58 1.05 3.07
CA ASN A 43 -2.12 0.75 4.42
C ASN A 43 -3.23 0.02 5.21
N CYS A 44 -2.92 -1.15 5.79
CA CYS A 44 -3.87 -2.01 6.50
C CYS A 44 -4.10 -1.65 7.97
N TYR A 45 -3.26 -0.78 8.53
CA TYR A 45 -3.23 -0.39 9.93
C TYR A 45 -3.14 -1.53 10.94
N LEU A 46 -2.11 -1.51 11.77
CA LEU A 46 -1.94 -2.48 12.85
C LEU A 46 -3.17 -2.60 13.77
N GLY A 47 -3.87 -1.49 14.04
CA GLY A 47 -4.97 -1.45 15.02
C GLY A 47 -4.54 -0.97 16.41
N ALA A 48 -3.37 -0.35 16.53
CA ALA A 48 -2.84 0.17 17.77
C ALA A 48 -1.86 1.34 17.51
N ASP A 49 -1.87 2.33 18.40
CA ASP A 49 -0.90 3.43 18.37
C ASP A 49 0.38 3.01 19.06
N LEU A 50 1.36 2.60 18.24
CA LEU A 50 2.60 2.09 18.78
C LEU A 50 3.36 3.14 19.56
N PHE A 51 3.25 4.46 19.26
CA PHE A 51 4.00 5.57 19.92
C PHE A 51 3.96 5.55 21.44
N ARG A 52 2.92 4.93 22.02
CA ARG A 52 2.83 4.68 23.46
C ARG A 52 4.04 3.91 24.03
N LEU A 53 4.70 3.08 23.22
CA LEU A 53 5.92 2.34 23.58
C LEU A 53 7.12 3.25 23.81
N LEU A 54 7.21 4.41 23.15
CA LEU A 54 8.27 5.39 23.38
C LEU A 54 8.16 6.01 24.77
N GLY A 55 6.94 6.38 25.17
CA GLY A 55 6.66 6.88 26.51
C GLY A 55 6.93 5.83 27.58
N ALA A 56 6.39 4.62 27.40
CA ALA A 56 6.54 3.52 28.35
C ALA A 56 8.00 3.15 28.63
N ALA A 57 8.84 3.20 27.61
CA ALA A 57 10.26 2.94 27.75
C ALA A 57 11.03 3.98 28.56
N ALA A 58 10.60 5.24 28.56
CA ALA A 58 11.19 6.25 29.43
C ALA A 58 10.90 5.95 30.91
N GLU A 59 9.82 5.21 31.19
CA GLU A 59 9.40 4.79 32.53
C GLU A 59 10.05 3.48 32.99
N GLY A 60 10.30 2.54 32.07
CA GLY A 60 11.08 1.33 32.31
C GLY A 60 10.43 0.02 31.84
N PRO A 61 11.11 -1.13 32.01
CA PRO A 61 10.66 -2.44 31.50
C PRO A 61 9.25 -2.88 31.90
N ASP A 62 8.79 -2.52 33.09
CA ASP A 62 7.44 -2.87 33.55
C ASP A 62 6.37 -2.09 32.79
N ALA A 63 6.56 -0.78 32.61
CA ALA A 63 5.67 0.05 31.81
C ALA A 63 5.64 -0.40 30.34
N VAL A 64 6.79 -0.80 29.80
CA VAL A 64 6.90 -1.43 28.48
C VAL A 64 6.04 -2.68 28.37
N ARG A 65 6.15 -3.59 29.34
CA ARG A 65 5.40 -4.85 29.35
C ARG A 65 3.89 -4.63 29.43
N GLU A 66 3.44 -3.72 30.30
CA GLU A 66 2.02 -3.40 30.41
C GLU A 66 1.51 -2.71 29.13
N THR A 67 2.27 -1.76 28.60
CA THR A 67 1.90 -1.05 27.36
C THR A 67 1.85 -2.00 26.15
N ALA A 68 2.79 -2.93 26.02
CA ALA A 68 2.75 -3.94 24.97
C ALA A 68 1.51 -4.84 25.09
N GLY A 69 1.09 -5.19 26.32
CA GLY A 69 -0.16 -5.91 26.59
C GLY A 69 -1.40 -5.11 26.16
N ASP A 70 -1.46 -3.83 26.53
CA ASP A 70 -2.52 -2.90 26.16
C ASP A 70 -2.65 -2.74 24.63
N LEU A 71 -1.52 -2.66 23.93
CA LEU A 71 -1.47 -2.53 22.47
C LEU A 71 -1.95 -3.81 21.80
N LEU A 72 -1.53 -4.99 22.26
CA LEU A 72 -2.07 -6.25 21.77
C LEU A 72 -3.59 -6.33 21.96
N ALA A 73 -4.08 -5.91 23.12
CA ALA A 73 -5.51 -5.85 23.40
C ALA A 73 -6.24 -4.81 22.53
N ALA A 74 -5.59 -3.71 22.16
CA ALA A 74 -6.13 -2.74 21.19
C ALA A 74 -6.24 -3.35 19.79
N VAL A 75 -5.21 -4.08 19.33
CA VAL A 75 -5.27 -4.83 18.06
C VAL A 75 -6.45 -5.80 18.06
N ASP A 76 -6.67 -6.54 19.15
CA ASP A 76 -7.82 -7.45 19.26
C ASP A 76 -9.16 -6.72 19.12
N ARG A 77 -9.32 -5.60 19.85
CA ARG A 77 -10.53 -4.76 19.79
C ARG A 77 -10.70 -4.06 18.44
N SER A 78 -9.65 -3.96 17.63
CA SER A 78 -9.73 -3.44 16.25
C SER A 78 -10.38 -4.43 15.28
N ARG A 79 -10.67 -5.67 15.71
CA ARG A 79 -11.34 -6.70 14.89
C ARG A 79 -10.65 -6.95 13.54
N VAL A 80 -9.34 -7.19 13.58
CA VAL A 80 -8.47 -7.42 12.40
C VAL A 80 -9.13 -8.24 11.28
N PRO A 81 -9.75 -9.42 11.53
CA PRO A 81 -10.35 -10.21 10.45
C PRO A 81 -11.51 -9.50 9.74
N ALA A 82 -12.32 -8.72 10.46
CA ALA A 82 -13.42 -7.97 9.87
C ALA A 82 -12.92 -6.78 9.05
N ARG A 83 -11.90 -6.06 9.57
CA ARG A 83 -11.25 -4.95 8.87
C ARG A 83 -10.61 -5.39 7.55
N LEU A 84 -9.83 -6.48 7.57
CA LEU A 84 -9.21 -7.02 6.37
C LEU A 84 -10.24 -7.59 5.38
N ASP A 85 -11.38 -8.09 5.85
CA ASP A 85 -12.50 -8.49 4.98
C ASP A 85 -13.14 -7.28 4.27
N ALA A 86 -13.26 -6.14 4.95
CA ALA A 86 -13.71 -4.90 4.32
C ALA A 86 -12.69 -4.35 3.31
N ILE A 87 -11.40 -4.36 3.63
CA ILE A 87 -10.34 -4.00 2.67
C ILE A 87 -10.36 -4.92 1.45
N ALA A 88 -10.51 -6.23 1.64
CA ALA A 88 -10.66 -7.17 0.54
C ALA A 88 -11.90 -6.85 -0.33
N ALA A 89 -13.01 -6.45 0.28
CA ALA A 89 -14.20 -6.02 -0.45
C ALA A 89 -13.97 -4.72 -1.25
N GLU A 90 -13.18 -3.78 -0.73
CA GLU A 90 -12.78 -2.56 -1.44
C GLU A 90 -11.95 -2.89 -2.68
N LEU A 91 -10.93 -3.73 -2.52
CA LEU A 91 -10.06 -4.16 -3.61
C LEU A 91 -10.81 -5.01 -4.63
N ALA A 92 -11.69 -5.93 -4.20
CA ALA A 92 -12.53 -6.72 -5.10
C ALA A 92 -13.47 -5.85 -5.95
N ARG A 93 -14.07 -4.81 -5.36
CA ARG A 93 -14.91 -3.84 -6.12
C ARG A 93 -14.10 -2.99 -7.09
N ALA A 94 -12.84 -2.72 -6.74
CA ALA A 94 -11.96 -1.86 -7.50
C ALA A 94 -11.21 -2.59 -8.62
N GLU A 95 -11.00 -3.89 -8.45
CA GLU A 95 -10.27 -4.78 -9.35
C GLU A 95 -8.91 -4.26 -9.85
N PRO A 96 -8.06 -3.68 -8.98
CA PRO A 96 -6.74 -3.24 -9.41
C PRO A 96 -5.92 -4.43 -9.92
N ASP A 97 -5.18 -4.23 -11.00
CA ASP A 97 -4.23 -5.20 -11.54
C ASP A 97 -3.07 -5.44 -10.57
N LEU A 98 -2.59 -4.37 -9.96
CA LEU A 98 -1.44 -4.35 -9.05
C LEU A 98 -1.78 -3.54 -7.79
N VAL A 99 -1.37 -4.02 -6.61
CA VAL A 99 -1.66 -3.36 -5.34
C VAL A 99 -0.41 -3.33 -4.46
N GLY A 100 -0.06 -2.15 -3.96
CA GLY A 100 0.83 -2.00 -2.82
C GLY A 100 0.04 -2.10 -1.53
N ILE A 101 0.39 -3.05 -0.66
CA ILE A 101 -0.19 -3.17 0.69
C ILE A 101 0.89 -2.82 1.70
N GLN A 102 0.61 -1.86 2.57
CA GLN A 102 1.48 -1.50 3.69
C GLN A 102 0.88 -2.00 5.01
N GLU A 103 1.74 -2.23 6.00
CA GLU A 103 1.36 -2.77 7.31
C GLU A 103 0.61 -4.10 7.24
N ALA A 104 1.04 -5.01 6.36
CA ALA A 104 0.56 -6.39 6.35
C ALA A 104 1.15 -7.19 7.52
N ALA A 105 0.95 -6.70 8.75
CA ALA A 105 1.58 -7.20 9.97
C ALA A 105 1.43 -8.72 10.19
N LEU A 106 2.47 -9.32 10.77
CA LEU A 106 2.44 -10.64 11.39
C LEU A 106 2.66 -10.47 12.89
N ILE A 107 1.65 -10.84 13.67
CA ILE A 107 1.69 -10.77 15.14
C ILE A 107 1.71 -12.19 15.68
N ARG A 108 2.73 -12.48 16.50
CA ARG A 108 2.95 -13.77 17.12
C ARG A 108 3.07 -13.66 18.62
N THR A 109 2.65 -14.71 19.33
CA THR A 109 2.83 -14.87 20.78
C THR A 109 3.72 -16.07 21.09
N GLY A 110 4.30 -16.08 22.29
CA GLY A 110 5.15 -17.17 22.77
C GLY A 110 5.29 -17.19 24.28
N PRO A 111 5.97 -18.23 24.81
CA PRO A 111 6.30 -18.29 26.22
C PRO A 111 7.20 -17.10 26.63
N PRO A 112 7.10 -16.61 27.87
CA PRO A 112 7.90 -15.48 28.33
C PRO A 112 9.41 -15.75 28.16
N GLY A 113 10.11 -14.81 27.51
CA GLY A 113 11.55 -14.91 27.25
C GLY A 113 11.96 -15.89 26.13
N GLY A 114 11.01 -16.65 25.57
CA GLY A 114 11.22 -17.56 24.46
C GLY A 114 10.73 -17.02 23.11
N ASP A 115 10.89 -17.83 22.07
CA ASP A 115 10.51 -17.48 20.70
C ASP A 115 8.98 -17.39 20.53
N ALA A 116 8.51 -16.25 20.04
CA ALA A 116 7.12 -16.04 19.66
C ALA A 116 6.85 -16.62 18.27
N THR A 117 6.18 -17.78 18.22
CA THR A 117 5.88 -18.54 17.00
C THR A 117 4.38 -18.81 16.80
N GLU A 118 3.56 -18.66 17.85
CA GLU A 118 2.12 -18.84 17.77
C GLU A 118 1.50 -17.65 17.03
N VAL A 119 0.96 -17.87 15.84
CA VAL A 119 0.34 -16.80 15.04
C VAL A 119 -0.96 -16.35 15.70
N ARG A 120 -1.01 -15.08 16.13
CA ARG A 120 -2.25 -14.43 16.57
C ARG A 120 -2.99 -13.80 15.40
N TYR A 121 -2.26 -13.03 14.58
CA TYR A 121 -2.79 -12.44 13.35
C TYR A 121 -1.74 -12.48 12.25
N ASP A 122 -2.13 -12.94 11.06
CA ASP A 122 -1.37 -12.78 9.83
C ASP A 122 -2.25 -12.00 8.84
N PHE A 123 -1.91 -10.73 8.64
CA PHE A 123 -2.70 -9.82 7.80
C PHE A 123 -2.62 -10.22 6.33
N ARG A 124 -1.43 -10.66 5.87
CA ARG A 124 -1.21 -11.15 4.51
C ARG A 124 -2.12 -12.34 4.22
N GLU A 125 -2.02 -13.40 5.01
CA GLU A 125 -2.80 -14.62 4.78
C GLU A 125 -4.31 -14.34 4.88
N THR A 126 -4.72 -13.52 5.85
CA THR A 126 -6.12 -13.12 6.01
C THR A 126 -6.62 -12.36 4.78
N LEU A 127 -5.90 -11.32 4.33
CA LEU A 127 -6.30 -10.51 3.17
C LEU A 127 -6.39 -11.35 1.90
N LEU A 128 -5.38 -12.18 1.61
CA LEU A 128 -5.36 -13.04 0.43
C LEU A 128 -6.52 -14.06 0.46
N ALA A 129 -6.81 -14.64 1.62
CA ALA A 129 -7.95 -15.55 1.77
C ALA A 129 -9.30 -14.82 1.54
N ARG A 130 -9.45 -13.59 2.03
CA ARG A 130 -10.68 -12.80 1.83
C ARG A 130 -10.88 -12.33 0.39
N LEU A 131 -9.79 -12.07 -0.32
CA LEU A 131 -9.79 -11.78 -1.76
C LEU A 131 -10.16 -13.01 -2.58
N ALA A 132 -9.56 -14.17 -2.28
CA ALA A 132 -9.89 -15.44 -2.93
C ALA A 132 -11.34 -15.87 -2.69
N ALA A 133 -11.87 -15.69 -1.48
CA ALA A 133 -13.27 -15.98 -1.15
C ALA A 133 -14.30 -15.10 -1.89
N ARG A 134 -13.83 -14.06 -2.58
CA ARG A 134 -14.64 -13.16 -3.42
C ARG A 134 -14.41 -13.41 -4.93
N ASP A 135 -13.75 -14.50 -5.30
CA ASP A 135 -13.35 -14.80 -6.69
C ASP A 135 -12.39 -13.76 -7.31
N HIS A 136 -11.66 -13.01 -6.46
CA HIS A 136 -10.61 -12.09 -6.88
C HIS A 136 -9.26 -12.49 -6.27
N PRO A 137 -8.67 -13.64 -6.65
CA PRO A 137 -7.39 -14.06 -6.08
C PRO A 137 -6.24 -13.15 -6.53
N TYR A 138 -5.43 -12.75 -5.55
CA TYR A 138 -4.15 -12.07 -5.76
C TYR A 138 -3.02 -12.99 -5.32
N ARG A 139 -1.85 -12.80 -5.92
CA ARG A 139 -0.59 -13.43 -5.50
C ARG A 139 0.38 -12.38 -5.01
N VAL A 140 1.22 -12.76 -4.07
CA VAL A 140 2.38 -11.94 -3.65
C VAL A 140 3.43 -12.03 -4.75
N VAL A 141 3.79 -10.88 -5.31
CA VAL A 141 4.86 -10.75 -6.33
C VAL A 141 6.20 -10.59 -5.64
N ALA A 142 6.25 -9.70 -4.65
CA ALA A 142 7.39 -9.41 -3.80
C ALA A 142 6.87 -8.93 -2.44
N ALA A 143 7.66 -9.13 -1.39
CA ALA A 143 7.33 -8.68 -0.06
C ALA A 143 8.61 -8.27 0.66
N THR A 144 8.52 -7.19 1.41
CA THR A 144 9.62 -6.69 2.25
C THR A 144 9.26 -6.91 3.70
N ASN A 145 10.23 -7.30 4.51
CA ASN A 145 10.09 -7.28 5.96
C ASN A 145 10.72 -5.98 6.46
N GLY A 146 9.94 -5.15 7.13
CA GLY A 146 10.46 -4.01 7.86
C GLY A 146 10.84 -4.41 9.28
N ALA A 147 10.45 -3.59 10.25
CA ALA A 147 10.67 -3.87 11.67
C ALA A 147 10.19 -5.29 12.09
N ASP A 148 11.08 -6.05 12.74
CA ASP A 148 10.79 -7.35 13.33
C ASP A 148 11.26 -7.39 14.79
N LEU A 149 10.32 -7.25 15.72
CA LEU A 149 10.60 -6.95 17.12
C LEU A 149 9.81 -7.83 18.05
N ALA A 150 10.48 -8.32 19.10
CA ALA A 150 9.87 -9.13 20.15
C ALA A 150 10.01 -8.44 21.50
N VAL A 151 8.90 -8.34 22.24
CA VAL A 151 8.81 -7.63 23.51
C VAL A 151 8.03 -8.46 24.54
N PRO A 152 8.36 -8.37 25.83
CA PRO A 152 7.49 -8.92 26.87
C PRO A 152 6.18 -8.14 26.91
N ALA A 153 5.07 -8.83 27.15
CA ALA A 153 3.75 -8.23 27.30
C ALA A 153 2.94 -8.95 28.40
N THR A 154 2.14 -8.21 29.15
CA THR A 154 1.15 -8.80 30.06
C THR A 154 -0.12 -9.13 29.26
N VAL A 155 -0.38 -10.41 29.03
CA VAL A 155 -1.52 -10.90 28.24
C VAL A 155 -2.39 -11.77 29.15
N ALA A 156 -3.63 -11.33 29.40
CA ALA A 156 -4.57 -12.01 30.30
C ALA A 156 -4.00 -12.29 31.71
N GLY A 157 -3.17 -11.37 32.23
CA GLY A 157 -2.53 -11.49 33.55
C GLY A 157 -1.26 -12.33 33.59
N GLU A 158 -0.81 -12.87 32.45
CA GLU A 158 0.42 -13.64 32.33
C GLU A 158 1.45 -12.90 31.47
N THR A 159 2.73 -13.00 31.82
CA THR A 159 3.81 -12.53 30.95
C THR A 159 3.95 -13.44 29.74
N ARG A 160 3.93 -12.87 28.54
CA ARG A 160 4.16 -13.53 27.25
C ARG A 160 5.19 -12.76 26.43
N THR A 161 5.83 -13.41 25.47
CA THR A 161 6.56 -12.70 24.41
C THR A 161 5.60 -12.40 23.27
N VAL A 162 5.53 -11.15 22.82
CA VAL A 162 4.78 -10.72 21.63
C VAL A 162 5.79 -10.28 20.58
N ARG A 163 5.67 -10.80 19.36
CA ARG A 163 6.51 -10.43 18.23
C ARG A 163 5.67 -9.82 17.12
N LEU A 164 6.07 -8.65 16.65
CA LEU A 164 5.52 -7.97 15.50
C LEU A 164 6.55 -8.02 14.38
N THR A 165 6.11 -8.46 13.20
CA THR A 165 6.86 -8.29 11.95
C THR A 165 6.03 -7.45 11.01
N ASP A 166 6.53 -6.27 10.69
CA ASP A 166 5.95 -5.37 9.70
C ASP A 166 6.29 -5.86 8.29
N ARG A 167 5.32 -5.81 7.37
CA ARG A 167 5.49 -6.31 6.00
C ARG A 167 4.78 -5.40 5.02
N ASP A 168 5.46 -5.13 3.92
CA ASP A 168 4.86 -4.48 2.75
C ASP A 168 4.82 -5.48 1.60
N LEU A 169 3.71 -5.50 0.87
CA LEU A 169 3.45 -6.48 -0.18
C LEU A 169 3.17 -5.79 -1.51
N LEU A 170 3.85 -6.25 -2.56
CA LEU A 170 3.41 -6.02 -3.92
C LEU A 170 2.53 -7.20 -4.36
N LEU A 171 1.24 -6.95 -4.57
CA LEU A 171 0.28 -7.94 -5.02
C LEU A 171 -0.03 -7.76 -6.51
N ALA A 172 -0.24 -8.88 -7.21
CA ALA A 172 -0.75 -8.90 -8.57
C ALA A 172 -1.99 -9.77 -8.67
N ARG A 173 -2.98 -9.30 -9.43
CA ARG A 173 -4.15 -10.10 -9.80
C ARG A 173 -3.70 -11.24 -10.73
N ALA A 174 -4.38 -12.38 -10.68
CA ALA A 174 -3.99 -13.59 -11.42
C ALA A 174 -3.62 -13.41 -12.93
N PRO A 175 -4.30 -12.59 -13.76
CA PRO A 175 -3.97 -12.46 -15.18
C PRO A 175 -2.73 -11.60 -15.45
N VAL A 176 -2.18 -10.92 -14.44
CA VAL A 176 -1.02 -10.04 -14.60
C VAL A 176 0.27 -10.85 -14.56
N GLU A 177 1.03 -10.79 -15.65
CA GLU A 177 2.37 -11.37 -15.73
C GLU A 177 3.36 -10.46 -15.02
N THR A 178 4.25 -11.02 -14.20
CA THR A 178 5.32 -10.27 -13.52
C THR A 178 6.66 -10.97 -13.66
N SER A 179 7.73 -10.18 -13.72
CA SER A 179 9.11 -10.66 -13.77
C SER A 179 10.03 -9.72 -12.98
N ALA A 180 11.30 -10.13 -12.80
CA ALA A 180 12.32 -9.31 -12.13
C ALA A 180 11.87 -8.73 -10.78
N ALA A 181 11.10 -9.52 -10.02
CA ALA A 181 10.60 -9.14 -8.71
C ALA A 181 11.74 -9.15 -7.70
N THR A 182 11.94 -8.02 -7.03
CA THR A 182 12.94 -7.84 -5.97
C THR A 182 12.33 -7.05 -4.83
N ALA A 183 12.78 -7.32 -3.61
CA ALA A 183 12.44 -6.53 -2.43
C ALA A 183 13.71 -6.37 -1.61
N ASP A 184 13.87 -5.19 -1.02
CA ASP A 184 15.03 -4.86 -0.18
C ASP A 184 14.67 -3.78 0.84
N THR A 185 15.55 -3.57 1.81
CA THR A 185 15.48 -2.48 2.79
C THR A 185 16.31 -1.29 2.36
N PHE A 186 15.99 -0.11 2.90
CA PHE A 186 16.81 1.09 2.73
C PHE A 186 18.04 1.06 3.63
N ASP A 187 19.15 1.66 3.17
CA ASP A 187 20.32 1.91 3.99
C ASP A 187 20.01 2.99 5.04
N ALA A 188 19.28 4.03 4.64
CA ALA A 188 18.75 5.04 5.54
C ALA A 188 17.69 4.43 6.47
N THR A 189 18.06 4.32 7.74
CA THR A 189 17.21 3.77 8.79
C THR A 189 17.07 4.76 9.95
N LEU A 190 15.99 4.62 10.70
CA LEU A 190 15.84 5.34 11.95
C LEU A 190 16.49 4.52 13.07
N SER A 191 17.69 4.93 13.47
CA SER A 191 18.36 4.38 14.65
C SER A 191 17.99 5.18 15.89
N LEU A 192 17.58 4.47 16.92
CA LEU A 192 17.19 5.03 18.21
C LEU A 192 18.02 4.31 19.28
N SER A 193 18.74 5.10 20.07
CA SER A 193 19.69 4.61 21.06
C SER A 193 19.30 5.00 22.48
N ARG A 194 19.38 4.06 23.42
CA ARG A 194 19.26 4.32 24.86
C ARG A 194 20.19 3.43 25.66
N ASP A 195 20.90 4.00 26.63
CA ASP A 195 21.83 3.29 27.53
C ASP A 195 22.83 2.38 26.80
N GLY A 196 23.34 2.83 25.65
CA GLY A 196 24.32 2.10 24.84
C GLY A 196 23.75 0.97 23.97
N ARG A 197 22.42 0.83 23.89
CA ARG A 197 21.74 -0.12 23.01
C ARG A 197 21.03 0.63 21.88
N GLU A 198 21.26 0.18 20.66
CA GLU A 198 20.66 0.73 19.45
C GLU A 198 19.57 -0.21 18.94
N VAL A 199 18.44 0.36 18.55
CA VAL A 199 17.40 -0.32 17.78
C VAL A 199 17.23 0.44 16.48
N THR A 200 17.31 -0.29 15.39
CA THR A 200 17.13 0.22 14.05
C THR A 200 15.72 -0.12 13.58
N VAL A 201 15.04 0.86 13.01
CA VAL A 201 13.81 0.60 12.29
C VAL A 201 14.08 0.57 10.80
N GLU A 202 13.84 -0.62 10.25
CA GLU A 202 13.97 -0.90 8.84
C GLU A 202 12.67 -0.60 8.11
N ARG A 203 12.84 0.07 6.97
CA ARG A 203 11.83 0.28 5.93
C ARG A 203 12.40 -0.23 4.63
N GLY A 204 11.54 -0.47 3.66
CA GLY A 204 12.02 -0.93 2.36
C GLY A 204 10.97 -0.83 1.27
N TYR A 205 11.28 -1.50 0.18
CA TYR A 205 10.49 -1.42 -1.05
C TYR A 205 10.39 -2.80 -1.69
N ALA A 206 9.35 -2.98 -2.50
CA ALA A 206 9.15 -4.14 -3.35
C ALA A 206 8.85 -3.68 -4.77
N VAL A 207 9.63 -4.16 -5.75
CA VAL A 207 9.56 -3.74 -7.14
C VAL A 207 9.49 -4.94 -8.07
N ALA A 208 8.70 -4.84 -9.14
CA ALA A 208 8.66 -5.84 -10.19
C ALA A 208 8.31 -5.22 -11.54
N ASP A 209 8.71 -5.88 -12.61
CA ASP A 209 8.18 -5.57 -13.94
C ASP A 209 6.87 -6.33 -14.13
N ALA A 210 5.89 -5.69 -14.76
CA ALA A 210 4.56 -6.22 -14.97
C ALA A 210 4.07 -5.98 -16.40
N THR A 211 3.25 -6.90 -16.91
CA THR A 211 2.52 -6.72 -18.17
C THR A 211 1.01 -6.75 -17.90
N VAL A 212 0.34 -5.63 -18.13
CA VAL A 212 -1.09 -5.44 -17.92
C VAL A 212 -1.71 -5.02 -19.24
N GLY A 213 -2.68 -5.78 -19.76
CA GLY A 213 -3.28 -5.49 -21.08
C GLY A 213 -2.23 -5.41 -22.21
N GLY A 214 -1.14 -6.18 -22.14
CA GLY A 214 -0.04 -6.11 -23.11
C GLY A 214 0.88 -4.89 -22.96
N ARG A 215 0.65 -4.03 -21.96
CA ARG A 215 1.51 -2.88 -21.65
C ARG A 215 2.48 -3.22 -20.53
N ARG A 216 3.77 -3.02 -20.79
CA ARG A 216 4.87 -3.20 -19.84
C ARG A 216 5.00 -1.97 -18.95
N LEU A 217 5.21 -2.20 -17.65
CA LEU A 217 5.54 -1.17 -16.67
C LEU A 217 6.38 -1.80 -15.54
N THR A 218 7.15 -0.98 -14.83
CA THR A 218 7.71 -1.35 -13.52
C THR A 218 6.79 -0.80 -12.44
N VAL A 219 6.37 -1.64 -11.50
CA VAL A 219 5.62 -1.24 -10.32
C VAL A 219 6.49 -1.36 -9.09
N CYS A 220 6.47 -0.33 -8.24
CA CYS A 220 7.16 -0.30 -6.97
C CYS A 220 6.16 0.02 -5.87
N THR A 221 6.24 -0.67 -4.75
CA THR A 221 5.59 -0.26 -3.51
C THR A 221 6.59 -0.04 -2.39
N THR A 222 6.26 0.86 -1.48
CA THR A 222 7.11 1.25 -0.35
C THR A 222 6.24 1.75 0.81
N HIS A 223 6.81 1.71 2.01
CA HIS A 223 6.34 2.42 3.19
C HIS A 223 7.50 3.20 3.78
N LEU A 224 7.55 4.53 3.57
CA LEU A 224 8.69 5.32 4.06
C LEU A 224 8.57 5.62 5.55
N GLU A 225 9.68 6.01 6.17
CA GLU A 225 9.77 6.34 7.60
C GLU A 225 8.77 7.43 7.99
N SER A 226 8.04 7.21 9.09
CA SER A 226 6.97 8.09 9.55
C SER A 226 7.48 9.23 10.43
N ALA A 227 8.43 8.94 11.32
CA ALA A 227 8.77 9.84 12.41
C ALA A 227 9.91 10.82 12.09
N SER A 228 10.86 10.41 11.25
CA SER A 228 12.04 11.21 10.89
C SER A 228 11.93 11.71 9.46
N ALA A 229 11.67 13.02 9.28
CA ALA A 229 11.64 13.65 7.96
C ALA A 229 12.98 13.54 7.21
N GLU A 230 14.10 13.56 7.94
CA GLU A 230 15.44 13.39 7.39
C GLU A 230 15.62 11.98 6.84
N THR A 231 15.37 10.95 7.66
CA THR A 231 15.45 9.54 7.24
C THR A 231 14.51 9.27 6.07
N ARG A 232 13.27 9.74 6.15
CA ARG A 232 12.27 9.59 5.09
C ARG A 232 12.73 10.22 3.77
N THR A 233 13.37 11.38 3.82
CA THR A 233 13.90 12.06 2.62
C THR A 233 15.10 11.32 2.02
N ALA A 234 15.96 10.74 2.87
CA ALA A 234 17.08 9.89 2.43
C ALA A 234 16.57 8.60 1.76
N GLN A 235 15.57 7.93 2.34
CA GLN A 235 14.92 6.77 1.75
C GLN A 235 14.27 7.09 0.39
N ALA A 236 13.63 8.26 0.26
CA ALA A 236 13.10 8.72 -1.02
C ALA A 236 14.21 8.91 -2.08
N ALA A 237 15.40 9.37 -1.68
CA ALA A 237 16.53 9.52 -2.58
C ALA A 237 17.08 8.16 -3.06
N GLU A 238 17.25 7.19 -2.15
CA GLU A 238 17.64 5.81 -2.48
C GLU A 238 16.64 5.16 -3.44
N LEU A 239 15.34 5.36 -3.20
CA LEU A 239 14.29 4.84 -4.06
C LEU A 239 14.38 5.40 -5.48
N MET A 240 14.69 6.70 -5.62
CA MET A 240 14.88 7.31 -6.94
C MET A 240 16.11 6.79 -7.67
N GLU A 241 17.21 6.55 -6.96
CA GLU A 241 18.43 5.97 -7.52
C GLU A 241 18.18 4.54 -8.01
N MET A 242 17.56 3.70 -7.18
CA MET A 242 17.21 2.32 -7.53
C MET A 242 16.27 2.25 -8.75
N LEU A 243 15.33 3.20 -8.86
CA LEU A 243 14.41 3.25 -9.97
C LEU A 243 14.99 3.94 -11.21
N ALA A 244 16.12 4.65 -11.15
CA ALA A 244 16.58 5.56 -12.22
C ALA A 244 16.67 4.90 -13.60
N ASP A 245 17.26 3.71 -13.67
CA ASP A 245 17.58 3.03 -14.94
C ASP A 245 16.49 2.07 -15.43
N ARG A 246 15.30 2.10 -14.82
CA ARG A 246 14.17 1.27 -15.27
C ARG A 246 13.68 1.74 -16.66
N PRO A 247 13.69 0.86 -17.68
CA PRO A 247 13.45 1.26 -19.08
C PRO A 247 11.96 1.44 -19.41
N ASP A 248 11.08 0.75 -18.69
CA ASP A 248 9.63 0.85 -18.84
C ASP A 248 9.07 1.97 -17.94
N PRO A 249 7.84 2.48 -18.21
CA PRO A 249 7.19 3.43 -17.31
C PRO A 249 7.13 2.88 -15.88
N VAL A 250 7.38 3.75 -14.89
CA VAL A 250 7.42 3.35 -13.48
C VAL A 250 6.18 3.88 -12.77
N VAL A 251 5.55 3.01 -11.99
CA VAL A 251 4.43 3.33 -11.12
C VAL A 251 4.82 3.02 -9.68
N LEU A 252 4.98 4.06 -8.87
CA LEU A 252 5.26 3.95 -7.44
C LEU A 252 3.96 4.14 -6.66
N VAL A 253 3.60 3.17 -5.82
CA VAL A 253 2.39 3.18 -5.00
C VAL A 253 2.76 2.94 -3.54
N GLY A 254 2.30 3.76 -2.61
CA GLY A 254 2.64 3.53 -1.21
C GLY A 254 2.23 4.62 -0.26
N ASP A 255 2.33 4.30 1.02
CA ASP A 255 2.35 5.26 2.12
C ASP A 255 3.78 5.83 2.22
N ILE A 256 3.98 7.03 1.72
CA ILE A 256 5.30 7.66 1.76
C ILE A 256 5.47 8.55 2.99
N ASN A 257 4.48 8.61 3.91
CA ASN A 257 4.49 9.47 5.10
C ASN A 257 4.82 10.95 4.81
N SER A 258 4.50 11.42 3.61
CA SER A 258 4.87 12.74 3.09
C SER A 258 3.89 13.18 2.01
N GLY A 259 3.65 14.48 1.88
CA GLY A 259 2.72 15.03 0.90
C GLY A 259 2.50 16.54 1.05
N PRO A 260 1.70 17.15 0.17
CA PRO A 260 1.51 18.60 0.10
C PRO A 260 0.91 19.20 1.39
N ASP A 261 -0.01 18.46 2.03
CA ASP A 261 -0.66 18.86 3.29
C ASP A 261 0.01 18.22 4.53
N ALA A 262 1.24 17.73 4.38
CA ALA A 262 2.03 17.07 5.41
C ALA A 262 3.49 17.57 5.37
N SER A 263 4.43 16.80 5.95
CA SER A 263 5.86 17.04 5.70
C SER A 263 6.15 16.77 4.23
N ALA A 264 6.42 17.79 3.41
CA ALA A 264 6.49 17.65 1.95
C ALA A 264 7.85 17.17 1.40
N ALA A 265 8.93 17.17 2.19
CA ALA A 265 10.29 16.99 1.65
C ALA A 265 10.53 15.71 0.83
N ALA A 266 10.03 14.55 1.29
CA ALA A 266 10.17 13.30 0.55
C ALA A 266 9.25 13.24 -0.67
N TYR A 267 8.03 13.77 -0.56
CA TYR A 267 7.09 13.93 -1.67
C TYR A 267 7.66 14.84 -2.76
N ASP A 268 8.18 16.02 -2.41
CA ASP A 268 8.81 16.96 -3.34
C ASP A 268 10.02 16.34 -4.04
N ARG A 269 10.82 15.57 -3.29
CA ARG A 269 11.95 14.83 -3.83
C ARG A 269 11.52 13.83 -4.90
N LEU A 270 10.49 13.01 -4.62
CA LEU A 270 9.96 12.03 -5.57
C LEU A 270 9.31 12.69 -6.78
N THR A 271 8.50 13.72 -6.55
CA THR A 271 7.76 14.43 -7.61
C THR A 271 8.64 15.34 -8.48
N ALA A 272 9.91 15.56 -8.12
CA ALA A 272 10.91 16.13 -9.02
C ALA A 272 11.14 15.28 -10.29
N SER A 273 10.79 13.98 -10.28
CA SER A 273 10.93 13.10 -11.44
C SER A 273 9.71 12.23 -11.73
N PHE A 274 8.77 12.12 -10.79
CA PHE A 274 7.49 11.47 -10.99
C PHE A 274 6.35 12.50 -11.09
N THR A 275 5.34 12.20 -11.90
CA THR A 275 4.07 12.92 -11.93
C THR A 275 3.13 12.27 -10.92
N ASP A 276 2.59 13.03 -9.96
CA ASP A 276 1.51 12.57 -9.10
C ASP A 276 0.26 12.27 -9.96
N ALA A 277 -0.35 11.11 -9.76
CA ALA A 277 -1.56 10.69 -10.45
C ALA A 277 -2.73 11.65 -10.24
N GLY A 278 -2.73 12.42 -9.14
CA GLY A 278 -3.70 13.49 -8.89
C GLY A 278 -4.34 13.40 -7.52
N ASP A 279 -5.06 14.46 -7.16
CA ASP A 279 -5.65 14.62 -5.84
C ASP A 279 -7.04 13.97 -5.72
N ALA A 280 -7.14 12.92 -4.91
CA ALA A 280 -8.41 12.32 -4.51
C ALA A 280 -8.79 12.65 -3.04
N GLY A 281 -8.10 13.61 -2.44
CA GLY A 281 -8.25 14.07 -1.06
C GLY A 281 -7.30 13.39 -0.07
N ALA A 282 -7.35 13.85 1.19
CA ALA A 282 -6.57 13.34 2.31
C ALA A 282 -6.73 11.82 2.52
N THR A 283 -5.64 11.15 2.90
CA THR A 283 -5.60 9.70 3.16
C THR A 283 -5.29 9.34 4.61
N CYS A 284 -4.85 10.29 5.43
CA CYS A 284 -4.52 10.10 6.84
C CYS A 284 -5.15 11.20 7.71
N CYS A 285 -5.58 10.96 8.94
CA CYS A 285 -5.82 9.65 9.55
C CYS A 285 -7.14 9.61 10.33
N HIS A 286 -7.76 8.44 10.40
CA HIS A 286 -8.81 8.16 11.37
C HIS A 286 -8.22 8.10 12.80
N ALA A 287 -9.08 8.15 13.81
CA ALA A 287 -8.64 7.98 15.18
C ALA A 287 -8.01 6.58 15.36
N ALA A 288 -7.02 6.45 16.25
CA ALA A 288 -6.31 5.18 16.48
C ALA A 288 -7.23 4.03 16.92
N ASP A 289 -8.37 4.33 17.54
CA ASP A 289 -9.38 3.33 17.91
C ASP A 289 -10.35 2.98 16.77
N LEU A 290 -10.27 3.69 15.64
CA LEU A 290 -11.08 3.58 14.42
C LEU A 290 -12.58 3.87 14.61
N ARG A 291 -12.98 4.48 15.73
CA ARG A 291 -14.39 4.65 16.11
C ARG A 291 -14.99 6.00 15.77
N ASN A 292 -14.19 6.97 15.30
CA ASN A 292 -14.70 8.28 14.91
C ASN A 292 -15.88 8.15 13.92
N PRO A 293 -17.01 8.86 14.17
CA PRO A 293 -18.24 8.65 13.42
C PRO A 293 -18.08 8.99 11.94
N ASP A 294 -17.39 10.09 11.68
CA ASP A 294 -17.11 10.67 10.37
C ASP A 294 -15.62 10.54 10.04
N ALA A 295 -15.28 10.59 8.76
CA ALA A 295 -13.89 10.55 8.33
C ALA A 295 -13.11 11.78 8.86
N SER A 296 -11.95 11.54 9.47
CA SER A 296 -11.10 12.58 10.05
C SER A 296 -9.77 12.76 9.32
N LEU A 297 -9.73 12.35 8.05
CA LEU A 297 -8.54 12.44 7.20
C LEU A 297 -8.26 13.90 6.85
N ASP A 298 -7.08 14.41 7.19
CA ASP A 298 -6.67 15.81 7.02
C ASP A 298 -5.39 16.00 6.17
N SER A 299 -4.64 14.93 5.90
CA SER A 299 -3.40 14.97 5.11
C SER A 299 -3.32 13.86 4.08
N ARG A 300 -2.63 14.08 2.95
CA ARG A 300 -2.40 13.09 1.90
C ARG A 300 -0.98 12.53 1.98
N VAL A 301 -0.83 11.29 2.44
CA VAL A 301 0.46 10.62 2.61
C VAL A 301 0.59 9.32 1.80
N ASP A 302 -0.52 8.82 1.28
CA ASP A 302 -0.57 7.71 0.33
C ASP A 302 -0.66 8.24 -1.09
N HIS A 303 0.18 7.75 -1.99
CA HIS A 303 0.27 8.28 -3.36
C HIS A 303 0.35 7.20 -4.43
N VAL A 304 -0.04 7.60 -5.64
CA VAL A 304 0.31 6.90 -6.89
C VAL A 304 1.14 7.88 -7.72
N LEU A 305 2.43 7.61 -7.84
CA LEU A 305 3.38 8.44 -8.57
C LEU A 305 3.83 7.73 -9.85
N VAL A 306 3.87 8.45 -10.97
CA VAL A 306 4.04 7.86 -12.30
C VAL A 306 5.18 8.54 -13.05
N ARG A 307 6.10 7.78 -13.63
CA ARG A 307 7.19 8.28 -14.47
C ARG A 307 7.18 7.59 -15.85
N GLY A 308 7.50 8.34 -16.89
CA GLY A 308 7.50 7.86 -18.27
C GLY A 308 6.18 8.15 -19.02
N ASP A 309 5.86 7.30 -20.00
CA ASP A 309 4.71 7.46 -20.91
C ASP A 309 3.40 6.90 -20.31
N LEU A 310 3.09 7.29 -19.08
CA LEU A 310 1.84 6.98 -18.39
C LEU A 310 1.31 8.24 -17.69
N ARG A 311 0.00 8.39 -17.65
CA ARG A 311 -0.72 9.37 -16.83
C ARG A 311 -1.96 8.73 -16.24
N ALA A 312 -2.41 9.22 -15.09
CA ALA A 312 -3.70 8.83 -14.57
C ALA A 312 -4.82 9.40 -15.44
N ARG A 313 -5.80 8.56 -15.76
CA ARG A 313 -7.08 8.93 -16.38
C ARG A 313 -8.15 9.12 -15.31
N ASP A 314 -8.05 8.38 -14.22
CA ASP A 314 -8.94 8.42 -13.07
C ASP A 314 -8.13 8.12 -11.81
N VAL A 315 -8.42 8.83 -10.73
CA VAL A 315 -7.90 8.56 -9.38
C VAL A 315 -9.05 8.72 -8.41
N ARG A 316 -9.21 7.74 -7.53
CA ARG A 316 -10.26 7.76 -6.51
C ARG A 316 -9.76 7.23 -5.18
N ARG A 317 -10.27 7.83 -4.12
CA ARG A 317 -10.03 7.42 -2.73
C ARG A 317 -10.94 6.26 -2.34
N VAL A 318 -10.41 5.29 -1.59
CA VAL A 318 -11.13 4.16 -0.99
C VAL A 318 -10.93 4.15 0.52
N GLY A 319 -11.77 3.44 1.28
CA GLY A 319 -11.63 3.37 2.74
C GLY A 319 -12.14 4.58 3.52
N ALA A 320 -12.72 5.58 2.85
CA ALA A 320 -13.28 6.79 3.47
C ALA A 320 -14.82 6.85 3.48
N ASP A 321 -15.51 5.79 3.01
CA ASP A 321 -16.98 5.71 3.02
C ASP A 321 -17.47 5.22 4.39
N PRO A 322 -18.26 6.01 5.15
CA PRO A 322 -18.82 5.58 6.43
C PRO A 322 -19.60 4.25 6.33
N ALA A 323 -20.24 3.96 5.19
CA ALA A 323 -20.99 2.72 4.99
C ALA A 323 -20.08 1.47 4.93
N ALA A 324 -18.78 1.64 4.69
CA ALA A 324 -17.80 0.56 4.70
C ALA A 324 -17.26 0.22 6.11
N ARG A 325 -17.63 0.99 7.15
CA ARG A 325 -17.24 0.69 8.54
C ARG A 325 -17.80 -0.65 9.00
N VAL A 326 -16.97 -1.45 9.67
CA VAL A 326 -17.30 -2.81 10.12
C VAL A 326 -17.77 -2.85 11.56
N ALA A 327 -18.61 -3.81 11.94
CA ALA A 327 -19.07 -3.93 13.31
C ALA A 327 -17.94 -4.35 14.28
N GLY A 328 -17.84 -3.70 15.44
CA GLY A 328 -16.91 -4.07 16.52
C GLY A 328 -17.39 -3.61 17.89
N ASP A 329 -17.57 -4.55 18.83
CA ASP A 329 -17.92 -4.29 20.24
C ASP A 329 -19.07 -3.27 20.47
N GLY A 330 -20.14 -3.36 19.68
CA GLY A 330 -21.29 -2.44 19.78
C GLY A 330 -21.11 -1.09 19.06
N ASP A 331 -19.99 -0.90 18.38
CA ASP A 331 -19.66 0.27 17.55
C ASP A 331 -19.38 -0.15 16.10
N ARG A 332 -19.00 0.81 15.24
CA ARG A 332 -18.42 0.56 13.93
C ARG A 332 -16.97 1.02 13.87
N LEU A 333 -16.15 0.32 13.10
CA LEU A 333 -14.72 0.57 12.96
C LEU A 333 -14.42 0.91 11.50
N TRP A 334 -13.60 1.92 11.27
CA TRP A 334 -12.98 2.10 9.96
C TRP A 334 -12.12 0.87 9.60
N PRO A 335 -12.07 0.45 8.33
CA PRO A 335 -11.25 -0.71 7.93
C PRO A 335 -9.74 -0.52 8.18
N SER A 336 -9.27 0.71 8.11
CA SER A 336 -7.90 1.14 8.39
C SER A 336 -7.93 2.58 8.92
N ASP A 337 -6.88 3.04 9.58
CA ASP A 337 -6.74 4.46 9.93
C ASP A 337 -6.44 5.32 8.69
N HIS A 338 -5.89 4.72 7.65
CA HIS A 338 -5.73 5.32 6.34
C HIS A 338 -6.95 5.09 5.44
N ALA A 339 -7.16 5.99 4.49
CA ALA A 339 -7.79 5.68 3.21
C ALA A 339 -6.73 5.16 2.21
N GLY A 340 -7.18 4.56 1.11
CA GLY A 340 -6.30 4.15 0.01
C GLY A 340 -6.59 4.91 -1.26
N LEU A 341 -5.76 4.71 -2.28
CA LEU A 341 -5.97 5.23 -3.63
C LEU A 341 -6.09 4.09 -4.64
N VAL A 342 -6.95 4.29 -5.63
CA VAL A 342 -7.01 3.49 -6.86
C VAL A 342 -6.87 4.42 -8.04
N ALA A 343 -5.95 4.11 -8.96
CA ALA A 343 -5.71 4.92 -10.15
C ALA A 343 -5.73 4.05 -11.41
N THR A 344 -6.44 4.51 -12.44
CA THR A 344 -6.39 3.89 -13.78
C THR A 344 -5.48 4.71 -14.68
N LEU A 345 -4.52 4.04 -15.33
CA LEU A 345 -3.41 4.66 -16.03
C LEU A 345 -3.50 4.45 -17.55
N SER A 346 -3.27 5.52 -18.31
CA SER A 346 -3.31 5.50 -19.78
C SER A 346 -2.01 6.08 -20.38
N PRO A 347 -1.61 5.70 -21.60
CA PRO A 347 -0.40 6.23 -22.23
C PRO A 347 -0.59 7.72 -22.52
N LYS A 348 0.40 8.58 -22.22
CA LYS A 348 0.24 10.03 -22.44
C LYS A 348 -0.16 10.26 -23.90
N GLU A 349 -1.12 11.17 -24.11
CA GLU A 349 -1.41 11.60 -25.48
C GLU A 349 -0.11 12.13 -26.07
N LYS A 350 0.35 11.50 -27.15
CA LYS A 350 1.44 12.07 -27.92
C LYS A 350 0.90 13.37 -28.49
N THR A 351 1.38 14.51 -27.99
CA THR A 351 1.18 15.78 -28.67
C THR A 351 1.58 15.54 -30.12
N PRO A 352 0.67 15.67 -31.09
CA PRO A 352 1.05 15.51 -32.48
C PRO A 352 2.16 16.53 -32.74
N THR A 353 3.34 16.07 -33.16
CA THR A 353 4.37 16.98 -33.66
C THR A 353 3.69 17.84 -34.71
N PRO A 354 3.58 19.17 -34.50
CA PRO A 354 2.95 20.02 -35.50
C PRO A 354 3.73 19.80 -36.79
N THR A 355 3.06 19.31 -37.82
CA THR A 355 3.60 19.38 -39.18
C THR A 355 3.71 20.87 -39.45
N ALA A 356 4.94 21.36 -39.66
CA ALA A 356 5.22 22.75 -39.96
C ALA A 356 4.26 23.21 -41.06
N THR A 357 3.28 24.01 -40.66
CA THR A 357 2.40 24.73 -41.57
C THR A 357 2.86 26.17 -41.46
N ASP A 358 3.29 26.74 -42.59
CA ASP A 358 3.78 28.12 -42.68
C ASP A 358 2.82 29.06 -41.95
N THR A 359 3.26 29.57 -40.80
CA THR A 359 2.48 30.49 -39.98
C THR A 359 3.00 31.90 -40.23
N PRO A 360 2.12 32.87 -40.59
CA PRO A 360 2.49 34.26 -40.75
C PRO A 360 2.83 34.93 -39.40
N GLU A 361 3.63 35.98 -39.52
CA GLU A 361 4.29 36.81 -38.50
C GLU A 361 3.33 37.36 -37.41
N PRO A 362 3.72 37.35 -36.12
CA PRO A 362 2.88 37.82 -35.03
C PRO A 362 2.99 39.34 -34.81
N THR A 363 1.87 39.97 -34.45
CA THR A 363 1.81 41.33 -33.91
C THR A 363 1.78 41.28 -32.38
N GLU A 364 2.63 42.08 -31.74
CA GLU A 364 2.79 42.20 -30.29
C GLU A 364 1.58 42.83 -29.60
N THR A 365 1.23 42.38 -28.39
CA THR A 365 0.47 43.17 -27.41
C THR A 365 0.90 42.75 -26.00
N GLU A 366 1.06 43.77 -25.15
CA GLU A 366 1.78 43.79 -23.87
C GLU A 366 1.12 43.01 -22.72
N THR A 367 2.00 42.58 -21.83
CA THR A 367 1.79 41.93 -20.52
C THR A 367 1.24 42.89 -19.48
N ASP A 368 0.41 42.41 -18.55
CA ASP A 368 0.33 42.99 -17.21
C ASP A 368 0.40 41.90 -16.13
N THR A 369 1.20 42.16 -15.10
CA THR A 369 1.58 41.24 -14.02
C THR A 369 0.87 41.65 -12.73
N ALA A 370 0.30 40.70 -12.00
CA ALA A 370 -0.10 40.90 -10.61
C ALA A 370 0.32 39.70 -9.74
N ALA A 371 1.09 40.01 -8.71
CA ALA A 371 1.55 39.12 -7.65
C ALA A 371 0.65 39.24 -6.41
N ALA A 372 0.54 38.15 -5.64
CA ALA A 372 0.25 38.08 -4.20
C ALA A 372 0.03 36.60 -3.84
N ASP A 373 0.16 36.13 -2.61
CA ASP A 373 1.05 36.39 -1.47
C ASP A 373 0.83 35.15 -0.58
N THR A 374 1.80 34.88 0.29
CA THR A 374 1.89 33.72 1.18
C THR A 374 0.72 33.58 2.17
N ASP A 375 0.36 32.34 2.51
CA ASP A 375 -0.17 32.03 3.84
C ASP A 375 0.14 30.57 4.26
N THR A 376 0.78 30.45 5.42
CA THR A 376 1.20 29.22 6.09
C THR A 376 0.13 28.79 7.10
N PRO A 377 -0.36 27.54 7.11
CA PRO A 377 -1.03 26.98 8.27
C PRO A 377 -0.07 26.15 9.13
N THR A 378 -0.27 26.34 10.43
CA THR A 378 0.43 25.74 11.56
C THR A 378 0.20 24.23 11.67
N ALA A 379 1.25 23.52 12.06
CA ALA A 379 1.28 22.09 12.32
C ALA A 379 0.19 21.64 13.32
N SER A 380 -0.62 20.70 12.87
CA SER A 380 -1.53 19.88 13.67
C SER A 380 -0.79 18.60 14.09
N THR A 381 -0.83 18.30 15.39
CA THR A 381 -0.35 17.04 15.97
C THR A 381 -1.30 15.92 15.59
N GLY A 382 -1.02 15.23 14.47
CA GLY A 382 -1.79 14.12 13.95
C GLY A 382 -1.44 12.78 14.61
N ALA A 383 -2.46 11.94 14.81
CA ALA A 383 -2.39 10.57 15.30
C ALA A 383 -2.28 9.60 14.11
N GLY A 384 -1.72 8.40 14.35
CA GLY A 384 -1.62 7.32 13.36
C GLY A 384 -0.36 7.42 12.52
N PHE A 385 0.79 7.21 13.16
CA PHE A 385 2.04 7.01 12.44
C PHE A 385 2.47 5.55 12.66
N GLY A 386 3.02 4.95 11.62
CA GLY A 386 3.38 3.54 11.61
C GLY A 386 4.35 3.13 12.71
N VAL A 387 4.61 1.83 12.72
CA VAL A 387 5.47 1.04 13.63
C VAL A 387 6.79 1.67 14.18
N PRO A 388 7.56 2.56 13.51
CA PRO A 388 8.97 2.75 13.86
C PRO A 388 9.31 3.46 15.18
N ALA A 389 8.93 4.73 15.34
CA ALA A 389 9.57 5.56 16.38
C ALA A 389 9.23 5.16 17.80
N ALA A 390 8.17 4.37 17.96
CA ALA A 390 7.75 3.92 19.25
C ALA A 390 8.56 2.78 19.85
N LEU A 391 9.09 1.94 18.97
CA LEU A 391 9.45 0.56 19.30
C LEU A 391 10.91 0.41 19.75
N ALA A 392 11.75 1.41 19.48
CA ALA A 392 13.15 1.39 19.87
C ALA A 392 13.42 1.62 21.36
N ALA A 393 12.42 2.06 22.09
CA ALA A 393 12.60 2.45 23.46
C ALA A 393 12.59 1.20 24.40
N LEU A 394 12.19 0.03 23.88
CA LEU A 394 11.83 -1.16 24.66
C LEU A 394 12.99 -2.05 25.10
N ILE A 395 14.24 -1.76 24.70
CA ILE A 395 15.40 -2.62 25.03
C ILE A 395 16.30 -2.00 26.10
N GLY A 396 15.82 -0.99 26.85
CA GLY A 396 16.50 -0.52 28.07
C GLY A 396 16.38 -1.52 29.23
N GLY A 397 15.33 -2.34 29.26
CA GLY A 397 14.96 -3.12 30.44
C GLY A 397 15.15 -4.64 30.38
N TRP A 398 15.36 -5.23 29.19
CA TRP A 398 15.32 -6.69 29.05
C TRP A 398 16.68 -7.39 29.12
N LEU A 399 17.79 -6.70 28.85
CA LEU A 399 19.11 -7.32 28.86
C LEU A 399 19.83 -7.28 30.22
N ALA A 400 19.22 -6.72 31.26
CA ALA A 400 19.73 -6.87 32.63
C ALA A 400 19.38 -8.26 33.24
N ALA A 401 18.42 -8.99 32.68
CA ALA A 401 18.01 -10.31 33.19
C ALA A 401 18.76 -11.49 32.55
N ARG A 402 19.78 -11.24 31.70
CA ARG A 402 20.66 -12.27 31.16
C ARG A 402 22.05 -12.30 31.79
N ASP A 403 22.43 -11.27 32.52
CA ASP A 403 23.74 -11.17 33.18
C ASP A 403 23.69 -11.55 34.68
N ASP A 404 22.50 -11.90 35.21
CA ASP A 404 22.26 -12.29 36.61
C ASP A 404 21.82 -13.77 36.76
N ASP A 405 22.35 -14.68 35.93
CA ASP A 405 22.31 -16.14 36.16
C ASP A 405 23.71 -16.77 36.07
#